data_AF-A0A3N5ZQB2-F1
#
_entry.id   AF-A0A3N5ZQB2-F1
#
_cell.length_a   1.000
_cell.length_b   1.000
_cell.length_c   1.000
_cell.angle_alpha   90.00
_cell.angle_beta   90.00
_cell.angle_gamma   90.00
#
_symmetry.space_group_name_H-M   'P 1'
#
loop_
_entity.id
_entity.type
_entity.pdbx_description
1 polymer ?
#
loop_
_entity_poly.entity_id
_entity_poly.type
_entity_poly.pdbx_seq_one_letter_code
_entity_poly.pdbx_strand_id
1 'polypeptide(L)' 'MISGLVANIQRYSLQDGPGIRTTVFLKGCPLDCWWCHNPECRAPER' A
#
# COMPACT_ATOMS: atom_id res chain seq x y z
N MET A 1 -0.66 19.26 -12.29
CA MET A 1 0.09 18.03 -11.95
C MET A 1 -0.74 17.20 -10.99
N ILE A 2 -0.75 15.87 -11.14
CA ILE A 2 -1.45 14.95 -10.24
C ILE A 2 -0.44 14.38 -9.24
N SER A 3 -0.81 14.32 -7.96
CA SER A 3 0.01 13.79 -6.87
C SER A 3 -0.78 12.79 -6.02
N GLY A 4 -0.09 11.82 -5.42
CA GLY A 4 -0.69 10.84 -4.49
C GLY A 4 0.23 10.56 -3.30
N LEU A 5 -0.37 10.15 -2.18
CA LEU A 5 0.37 9.85 -0.96
C LEU A 5 0.83 8.39 -0.94
N VAL A 6 2.13 8.18 -0.81
CA VAL A 6 2.76 6.85 -0.80
C VAL A 6 3.10 6.48 0.64
N ALA A 7 2.62 5.32 1.09
CA ALA A 7 2.94 4.77 2.40
C ALA A 7 4.26 4.01 2.39
N ASN A 8 4.52 3.23 1.33
CA ASN A 8 5.75 2.46 1.17
C ASN A 8 6.06 2.18 -0.30
N ILE A 9 7.33 1.94 -0.62
CA ILE A 9 7.80 1.45 -1.93
C ILE A 9 8.67 0.22 -1.68
N GLN A 10 8.14 -0.95 -2.03
CA GLN A 10 8.87 -2.21 -1.93
C GLN A 10 9.46 -2.57 -3.29
N ARG A 11 10.78 -2.72 -3.33
CA ARG A 11 11.51 -3.17 -4.53
C ARG A 11 11.68 -4.69 -4.47
N TYR A 12 11.83 -5.31 -5.65
CA TYR A 12 12.06 -6.76 -5.77
C TYR A 12 10.96 -7.64 -5.16
N SER A 13 9.71 -7.22 -5.23
CA SER A 13 8.57 -8.04 -4.83
C SER A 13 8.39 -9.21 -5.79
N LEU A 14 8.40 -10.43 -5.23
CA LEU A 14 8.15 -11.69 -5.95
C LEU A 14 6.71 -12.20 -5.79
N GLN A 15 6.01 -11.73 -4.76
CA GLN A 15 4.70 -12.26 -4.35
C GLN A 15 3.52 -11.36 -4.77
N ASP A 16 3.79 -10.14 -5.24
CA ASP A 16 2.78 -9.15 -5.59
C ASP A 16 2.36 -9.22 -7.08
N GLY A 17 2.56 -10.38 -7.71
CA GLY A 17 2.24 -10.65 -9.10
C GLY A 17 3.36 -11.39 -9.86
N PRO A 18 3.18 -11.68 -11.16
CA PRO A 18 4.16 -12.45 -11.93
C PRO A 18 5.50 -11.72 -12.11
N GLY A 19 6.61 -12.40 -11.82
CA GLY A 19 7.97 -11.90 -11.98
C GLY A 19 8.45 -10.99 -10.84
N ILE A 20 9.49 -10.20 -11.10
CA ILE A 20 10.05 -9.26 -10.12
C ILE A 20 9.39 -7.89 -10.30
N ARG A 21 8.80 -7.34 -9.24
CA ARG A 21 8.04 -6.08 -9.26
C ARG A 21 8.58 -5.06 -8.27
N THR A 22 8.30 -3.79 -8.55
CA THR A 22 8.33 -2.73 -7.53
C THR A 22 6.89 -2.42 -7.17
N THR A 23 6.51 -2.71 -5.94
CA THR A 23 5.17 -2.47 -5.42
C THR A 23 5.14 -1.12 -4.72
N VAL A 24 4.20 -0.26 -5.13
CA VAL A 24 3.97 1.04 -4.51
C VAL A 24 2.69 0.94 -3.68
N PHE A 25 2.83 1.03 -2.36
CA PHE A 25 1.71 1.03 -1.43
C PHE A 25 1.21 2.46 -1.26
N LEU A 26 -0.03 2.71 -1.67
CA LEU A 26 -0.68 4.01 -1.51
C LEU A 26 -1.34 4.13 -0.13
N LYS A 27 -1.30 5.33 0.44
CA LYS A 27 -1.99 5.67 1.68
C LYS A 27 -3.45 6.05 1.37
N GLY A 28 -4.41 5.50 2.14
CA GLY A 28 -5.82 5.89 2.04
C GLY A 28 -6.81 4.73 1.85
N CYS A 29 -6.73 3.66 2.64
CA CYS A 29 -7.78 2.64 2.67
C CYS A 29 -8.89 3.00 3.68
N PRO A 30 -10.18 3.03 3.30
CA PRO A 30 -11.29 3.37 4.19
C PRO A 30 -11.82 2.18 5.03
N LEU A 31 -11.26 0.98 4.83
CA LEU A 31 -11.66 -0.24 5.52
C LEU A 31 -10.92 -0.41 6.84
N ASP A 32 -11.57 -1.09 7.79
CA ASP A 32 -11.01 -1.45 9.09
C ASP A 32 -11.00 -2.97 9.29
N CYS A 33 -10.36 -3.69 8.36
CA CYS A 33 -10.28 -5.15 8.44
C CYS A 33 -9.51 -5.56 9.69
N TRP A 34 -10.10 -6.45 10.51
CA TRP A 34 -9.49 -6.98 11.75
C TRP A 34 -8.13 -7.69 11.55
N TRP A 35 -7.84 -8.08 10.31
CA TRP A 35 -6.69 -8.85 9.85
C TRP A 35 -5.93 -8.11 8.74
N CYS A 36 -5.97 -6.77 8.77
CA CYS A 36 -5.26 -5.96 7.78
C CYS A 36 -3.75 -6.18 7.90
N HIS A 37 -3.10 -6.64 6.83
CA HIS A 37 -1.65 -6.83 6.81
C HIS A 37 -0.87 -5.52 6.69
N ASN A 38 -1.52 -4.44 6.23
CA ASN A 38 -0.93 -3.12 6.01
C ASN A 38 -1.74 -2.02 6.74
N PRO A 39 -1.84 -2.06 8.08
CA PRO A 39 -2.61 -1.08 8.85
C PRO A 39 -2.10 0.36 8.66
N GLU A 40 -0.81 0.52 8.35
CA GLU A 40 -0.18 1.80 8.01
C GLU A 40 -0.67 2.38 6.67
N CYS A 41 -1.32 1.60 5.80
CA CYS A 41 -1.93 2.10 4.56
C CYS A 41 -3.36 2.66 4.76
N ARG A 42 -3.97 2.47 5.95
CA ARG A 42 -5.30 3.03 6.26
C ARG A 42 -5.31 4.55 6.19
N ALA A 43 -6.46 5.13 5.88
CA ALA A 43 -6.62 6.58 5.92
C ALA A 43 -6.18 7.11 7.31
N PRO A 44 -5.34 8.15 7.39
CA PRO A 44 -5.08 8.82 8.66
C PRO A 44 -6.42 9.39 9.14
N GLU A 45 -6.83 8.98 10.34
CA GLU A 45 -7.98 9.42 11.16
C GLU A 45 -9.18 10.06 10.41
N ARG A 46 -10.36 9.44 10.53
CA ARG A 46 -11.63 10.09 10.16
C ARG A 46 -11.86 11.35 11.00
#